data_AF-A0A1Q3D7Y8-F1
#
_entry.id   AF-A0A1Q3D7Y8-F1
#
_cell.length_a   1.000
_cell.length_b   1.000
_cell.length_c   1.000
_cell.angle_alpha   90.00
_cell.angle_beta   90.00
_cell.angle_gamma   90.00
#
_symmetry.space_group_name_H-M   'P 1'
#
loop_
_entity.id
_entity.type
_entity.pdbx_description
1 polymer ?
#
loop_
_entity_poly.entity_id
_entity_poly.type
_entity_poly.pdbx_seq_one_letter_code
_entity_poly.pdbx_strand_id
1 'polypeptide(L)'
;LQKGTLYEEDLVDIDVFQEAKKVIDALQKKEVAPALAWCADNKSRLKKSKSKFEFQLRLQEFIELVRAENNLRAISYARKHLAQWGTTYMKDLQRVMATLAFKSTTECGTYKILFEPKQWDYLVDQFKQEFCKLYGMTLIPFVHSLQRHTKLPMFYLRF
;
A
#
# COMPACT_ATOMS: atom_id res chain seq x y z
N LEU A 1 -39.96 -15.91 17.88
CA LEU A 1 -39.44 -14.86 16.97
C LEU A 1 -38.08 -14.41 17.50
N GLN A 2 -36.99 -15.00 17.01
CA GLN A 2 -35.62 -14.50 17.19
C GLN A 2 -34.83 -14.92 15.95
N LYS A 3 -35.15 -14.27 14.85
CA LYS A 3 -34.35 -14.21 13.63
C LYS A 3 -33.97 -12.73 13.54
N GLY A 4 -32.79 -12.37 14.05
CA GLY A 4 -32.39 -10.97 14.17
C GLY A 4 -30.90 -10.67 14.14
N THR A 5 -30.02 -11.56 14.58
CA THR A 5 -28.64 -11.17 14.93
C THR A 5 -27.51 -11.90 14.20
N LEU A 6 -27.79 -12.89 13.35
CA LEU A 6 -26.74 -13.66 12.66
C LEU A 6 -26.33 -13.11 11.28
N TYR A 7 -26.96 -12.04 10.79
CA TYR A 7 -26.71 -11.51 9.45
C TYR A 7 -25.71 -10.36 9.45
N GLU A 8 -25.64 -9.58 10.53
CA GLU A 8 -24.83 -8.36 10.59
C GLU A 8 -23.33 -8.66 10.74
N GLU A 9 -22.94 -9.61 11.60
CA GLU A 9 -21.53 -9.99 11.77
C GLU A 9 -20.95 -10.63 10.50
N ASP A 10 -21.70 -11.52 9.83
CA ASP A 10 -21.30 -12.15 8.57
C ASP A 10 -21.18 -11.14 7.40
N LEU A 11 -22.04 -10.12 7.36
CA LEU A 11 -21.99 -9.06 6.33
C LEU A 11 -20.82 -8.09 6.57
N VAL A 12 -20.56 -7.73 7.83
CA VAL A 12 -19.42 -6.88 8.21
C VAL A 12 -18.10 -7.56 7.84
N ASP A 13 -17.99 -8.88 8.04
CA ASP A 13 -16.81 -9.64 7.60
C ASP A 13 -16.65 -9.58 6.07
N ILE A 14 -17.72 -9.77 5.30
CA ILE A 14 -17.67 -9.73 3.83
C ILE A 14 -17.19 -8.37 3.30
N ASP A 15 -17.74 -7.26 3.81
CA ASP A 15 -17.39 -5.91 3.33
C ASP A 15 -15.92 -5.56 3.63
N VAL A 16 -15.43 -5.98 4.80
CA VAL A 16 -14.03 -5.81 5.21
C VAL A 16 -13.09 -6.60 4.28
N PHE A 17 -13.43 -7.85 3.92
CA PHE A 17 -12.64 -8.63 2.96
C PHE A 17 -12.72 -8.09 1.53
N GLN A 18 -13.85 -7.53 1.11
CA GLN A 18 -13.99 -6.88 -0.19
C GLN A 18 -13.13 -5.61 -0.29
N GLU A 19 -13.08 -4.80 0.76
CA GLU A 19 -12.19 -3.64 0.85
C GLU A 19 -10.73 -4.07 0.72
N ALA A 20 -10.31 -5.10 1.48
CA ALA A 20 -8.95 -5.62 1.41
C ALA A 20 -8.59 -6.08 0.01
N LYS A 21 -9.47 -6.86 -0.63
CA LYS A 21 -9.27 -7.34 -1.99
C LYS A 21 -9.14 -6.19 -2.99
N LYS A 22 -10.01 -5.18 -2.90
CA LYS A 22 -9.96 -3.99 -3.77
C LYS A 22 -8.59 -3.31 -3.69
N VAL A 23 -8.05 -3.15 -2.49
CA VAL A 23 -6.73 -2.52 -2.29
C VAL A 23 -5.61 -3.41 -2.84
N ILE A 24 -5.64 -4.72 -2.55
CA ILE A 24 -4.60 -5.66 -3.03
C ILE A 24 -4.58 -5.73 -4.56
N ASP A 25 -5.75 -5.88 -5.19
CA ASP A 25 -5.87 -5.97 -6.65
C ASP A 25 -5.36 -4.69 -7.33
N ALA A 26 -5.62 -3.52 -6.72
CA ALA A 26 -5.13 -2.24 -7.22
C ALA A 26 -3.61 -2.13 -7.12
N LEU A 27 -3.02 -2.51 -5.98
CA LEU A 27 -1.57 -2.49 -5.80
C LEU A 27 -0.87 -3.46 -6.76
N GLN A 28 -1.45 -4.64 -7.03
CA GLN A 28 -0.95 -5.58 -8.04
C GLN A 28 -1.01 -4.99 -9.46
N LYS A 29 -1.99 -4.14 -9.74
CA LYS A 29 -2.11 -3.36 -10.99
C LYS A 29 -1.28 -2.08 -10.99
N LYS A 30 -0.46 -1.85 -9.97
CA LYS A 30 0.39 -0.66 -9.80
C LYS A 30 -0.40 0.64 -9.61
N GLU A 31 -1.54 0.56 -8.92
CA GLU A 31 -2.39 1.69 -8.58
C GLU A 31 -2.42 1.91 -7.06
N VAL A 32 -1.98 3.09 -6.61
CA VAL A 32 -1.96 3.44 -5.18
C VAL A 32 -3.26 4.06 -4.68
N ALA A 33 -4.13 4.54 -5.56
CA ALA A 33 -5.29 5.36 -5.17
C ALA A 33 -6.24 4.64 -4.18
N PRO A 34 -6.61 3.36 -4.37
CA PRO A 34 -7.42 2.64 -3.40
C PRO A 34 -6.74 2.46 -2.04
N ALA A 35 -5.42 2.22 -2.03
CA ALA A 35 -4.64 2.08 -0.81
C ALA A 35 -4.54 3.41 -0.04
N LEU A 36 -4.40 4.53 -0.74
CA LEU A 36 -4.38 5.86 -0.15
C LEU A 36 -5.75 6.27 0.41
N ALA A 37 -6.84 5.90 -0.26
CA ALA A 37 -8.20 6.08 0.28
C ALA A 37 -8.36 5.31 1.59
N TRP A 38 -7.94 4.04 1.60
CA TRP A 38 -7.94 3.22 2.82
C TRP A 38 -7.11 3.85 3.95
N CYS A 39 -5.95 4.43 3.65
CA CYS A 39 -5.17 5.17 4.65
C CYS A 39 -5.91 6.38 5.21
N ALA A 40 -6.66 7.11 4.39
CA ALA A 40 -7.45 8.26 4.83
C ALA A 40 -8.58 7.84 5.77
N ASP A 41 -9.30 6.77 5.42
CA ASP A 41 -10.41 6.22 6.21
C ASP A 41 -9.92 5.66 7.56
N ASN A 42 -8.68 5.13 7.59
CA ASN A 42 -8.08 4.52 8.77
C ASN A 42 -7.04 5.40 9.49
N LYS A 43 -6.97 6.70 9.16
CA LYS A 43 -5.90 7.63 9.56
C LYS A 43 -5.61 7.65 11.06
N SER A 44 -6.64 7.69 11.89
CA SER A 44 -6.49 7.77 13.35
C SER A 44 -5.83 6.51 13.94
N ARG A 45 -6.16 5.33 13.41
CA ARG A 45 -5.64 4.03 13.82
C ARG A 45 -4.21 3.84 13.34
N LEU A 46 -3.93 4.18 12.08
CA LEU A 46 -2.59 4.14 11.50
C LEU A 46 -1.62 5.11 12.22
N LYS A 47 -2.10 6.27 12.66
CA LYS A 47 -1.30 7.21 13.46
C LYS A 47 -0.94 6.61 14.83
N LYS A 48 -1.88 5.92 15.50
CA LYS A 48 -1.63 5.26 16.79
C LYS A 48 -0.60 4.13 16.66
N SER A 49 -0.65 3.35 15.58
CA SER A 49 0.32 2.29 15.31
C SER A 49 1.66 2.79 14.74
N LYS A 50 1.79 4.11 14.50
CA LYS A 50 2.94 4.74 13.83
C LYS A 50 3.26 4.09 12.48
N SER A 51 2.23 3.67 11.75
CA SER A 51 2.40 3.03 10.45
C SER A 51 3.11 3.96 9.47
N LYS A 52 4.00 3.38 8.66
CA LYS A 52 4.69 4.08 7.56
C LYS A 52 4.01 3.82 6.22
N PHE A 53 2.87 3.13 6.19
CA PHE A 53 2.29 2.62 4.95
C PHE A 53 1.90 3.75 3.98
N GLU A 54 1.22 4.80 4.46
CA GLU A 54 0.91 5.97 3.63
C GLU A 54 2.17 6.62 3.04
N PHE A 55 3.22 6.75 3.84
CA PHE A 55 4.50 7.29 3.38
C PHE A 55 5.11 6.44 2.25
N GLN A 56 5.12 5.11 2.40
CA GLN A 56 5.63 4.20 1.37
C GLN A 56 4.82 4.27 0.07
N LEU A 57 3.48 4.34 0.14
CA LEU A 57 2.63 4.54 -1.03
C LEU A 57 2.95 5.85 -1.76
N ARG A 58 3.13 6.94 -0.99
CA ARG A 58 3.46 8.26 -1.56
C ARG A 58 4.83 8.28 -2.21
N LEU A 59 5.81 7.55 -1.67
CA LEU A 59 7.13 7.36 -2.29
C LEU A 59 7.01 6.57 -3.60
N GLN A 60 6.23 5.49 -3.63
CA GLN A 60 6.05 4.71 -4.85
C GLN A 60 5.38 5.52 -5.97
N GLU A 61 4.34 6.31 -5.64
CA GLU A 61 3.68 7.20 -6.60
C GLU A 61 4.67 8.23 -7.18
N PHE A 62 5.56 8.78 -6.34
CA PHE A 62 6.65 9.64 -6.82
C PHE A 62 7.61 8.90 -7.76
N ILE A 63 8.04 7.68 -7.41
CA ILE A 63 8.96 6.87 -8.24
C ILE A 63 8.34 6.59 -9.60
N GLU A 64 7.03 6.31 -9.68
CA GLU A 64 6.36 6.10 -10.97
C GLU A 64 6.27 7.39 -11.81
N LEU A 65 6.12 8.56 -11.18
CA LEU A 65 6.23 9.84 -11.90
C LEU A 65 7.63 10.06 -12.49
N VAL A 66 8.68 9.68 -11.75
CA VAL A 66 10.07 9.72 -12.24
C VAL A 66 10.27 8.68 -13.34
N ARG A 67 9.71 7.47 -13.21
CA ARG A 67 9.78 6.42 -14.24
C ARG A 67 9.17 6.88 -15.56
N ALA A 68 8.09 7.66 -15.50
CA ALA A 68 7.43 8.26 -16.66
C ALA A 68 8.15 9.51 -17.22
N GLU A 69 9.38 9.80 -16.75
CA GLU A 69 10.20 10.96 -17.12
C GLU A 69 9.49 12.31 -16.89
N ASN A 70 8.51 12.36 -15.98
CA ASN A 70 7.72 13.55 -15.69
C ASN A 70 8.26 14.32 -14.48
N ASN A 71 9.51 14.77 -14.58
CA ASN A 71 10.26 15.34 -13.45
C ASN A 71 9.58 16.57 -12.82
N LEU A 72 8.98 17.44 -13.64
CA LEU A 72 8.28 18.63 -13.13
C LEU A 72 7.06 18.24 -12.26
N ARG A 73 6.27 17.25 -12.70
CA ARG A 73 5.16 16.74 -11.88
C ARG A 73 5.66 16.01 -10.65
N ALA A 74 6.73 15.20 -10.75
CA ALA A 74 7.33 14.52 -9.61
C ALA A 74 7.77 15.52 -8.52
N ILE A 75 8.45 16.61 -8.89
CA ILE A 75 8.89 17.66 -7.95
C ILE A 75 7.69 18.37 -7.31
N SER A 76 6.67 18.74 -8.10
CA SER A 76 5.45 19.36 -7.58
C SER A 76 4.73 18.43 -6.60
N TYR A 77 4.61 17.15 -6.96
CA TYR A 77 4.01 16.11 -6.14
C TYR A 77 4.77 15.92 -4.82
N ALA A 78 6.10 15.83 -4.85
CA ALA A 78 6.92 15.69 -3.64
C ALA A 78 6.71 16.86 -2.68
N ARG A 79 6.71 18.10 -3.18
CA ARG A 79 6.45 19.29 -2.34
C ARG A 79 5.08 19.24 -1.69
N LYS A 80 4.07 18.77 -2.42
CA LYS A 80 2.67 18.73 -1.94
C LYS A 80 2.44 17.60 -0.94
N HIS A 81 2.96 16.41 -1.20
CA HIS A 81 2.57 15.19 -0.49
C HIS A 81 3.65 14.65 0.45
N LEU A 82 4.93 14.90 0.16
CA LEU A 82 6.05 14.33 0.93
C LEU A 82 6.63 15.30 1.98
N ALA A 83 6.37 16.60 1.86
CA ALA A 83 6.93 17.63 2.74
C ALA A 83 6.64 17.39 4.24
N GLN A 84 5.47 16.83 4.57
CA GLN A 84 5.09 16.53 5.96
C GLN A 84 6.03 15.53 6.66
N TRP A 85 6.78 14.74 5.91
CA TRP A 85 7.75 13.77 6.43
C TRP A 85 9.20 14.25 6.34
N GLY A 86 9.43 15.49 5.90
CA GLY A 86 10.77 16.06 5.73
C GLY A 86 11.62 16.00 7.00
N THR A 87 11.02 16.15 8.19
CA THR A 87 11.76 16.10 9.46
C THR A 87 11.98 14.69 9.99
N THR A 88 11.11 13.74 9.66
CA THR A 88 11.09 12.40 10.26
C THR A 88 11.75 11.34 9.38
N TYR A 89 11.62 11.45 8.05
CA TYR A 89 12.10 10.46 7.07
C TYR A 89 13.00 11.07 6.00
N MET A 90 13.80 12.09 6.37
CA MET A 90 14.64 12.83 5.42
C MET A 90 15.58 11.93 4.61
N LYS A 91 16.17 10.90 5.22
CA LYS A 91 17.11 9.98 4.52
C LYS A 91 16.40 9.19 3.42
N ASP A 92 15.20 8.70 3.68
CA ASP A 92 14.40 7.98 2.70
C ASP A 92 13.96 8.92 1.57
N LEU A 93 13.55 10.14 1.91
CA LEU A 93 13.22 11.18 0.94
C LEU A 93 14.40 11.54 0.05
N GLN A 94 15.59 11.78 0.62
CA GLN A 94 16.80 12.09 -0.16
C GLN A 94 17.16 10.95 -1.11
N ARG A 95 17.08 9.70 -0.66
CA ARG A 95 17.34 8.52 -1.49
C ARG A 95 16.38 8.44 -2.67
N VAL A 96 15.09 8.69 -2.44
CA VAL A 96 14.08 8.65 -3.51
C VAL A 96 14.20 9.88 -4.41
N MET A 97 14.45 11.08 -3.88
CA MET A 97 14.67 12.29 -4.68
C MET A 97 15.89 12.18 -5.58
N ALA A 98 16.93 11.46 -5.16
CA ALA A 98 18.10 11.19 -6.00
C ALA A 98 17.75 10.44 -7.29
N THR A 99 16.63 9.70 -7.33
CA THR A 99 16.16 9.05 -8.56
C THR A 99 15.84 10.04 -9.68
N LEU A 100 15.60 11.33 -9.39
CA LEU A 100 15.45 12.36 -10.43
C LEU A 100 16.72 12.55 -11.28
N ALA A 101 17.88 12.18 -10.76
CA ALA A 101 19.16 12.24 -11.48
C ALA A 101 19.44 10.97 -12.31
N PHE A 102 18.59 9.94 -12.19
CA PHE A 102 18.79 8.65 -12.85
C PHE A 102 17.57 8.30 -13.72
N LYS A 103 17.81 7.68 -14.88
CA LYS A 103 16.72 7.05 -15.64
C LYS A 103 16.26 5.78 -14.93
N SER A 104 15.03 5.37 -15.19
CA SER A 104 14.50 4.09 -14.70
C SER A 104 15.28 2.87 -15.20
N THR A 105 16.05 3.02 -16.28
CA THR A 105 16.98 2.02 -16.85
C THR A 105 18.41 2.12 -16.28
N THR A 106 18.60 2.77 -15.12
CA THR A 106 19.93 2.92 -14.53
C THR A 106 20.55 1.57 -14.13
N GLU A 107 21.84 1.40 -14.40
CA GLU A 107 22.62 0.24 -13.90
C GLU A 107 23.20 0.48 -12.50
N CYS A 108 22.98 1.65 -11.91
CA CYS A 108 23.35 1.91 -10.53
C CYS A 108 22.44 1.11 -9.59
N GLY A 109 22.95 0.01 -9.06
CA GLY A 109 22.18 -0.92 -8.21
C GLY A 109 21.44 -0.25 -7.04
N THR A 110 22.02 0.78 -6.43
CA THR A 110 21.44 1.54 -5.32
C THR A 110 20.08 2.15 -5.63
N TYR A 111 19.89 2.59 -6.89
CA TYR A 111 18.67 3.25 -7.36
C TYR A 111 17.83 2.34 -8.26
N LYS A 112 18.45 1.40 -8.98
CA LYS A 112 17.77 0.39 -9.80
C LYS A 112 16.72 -0.37 -8.99
N ILE A 113 17.07 -0.78 -7.77
CA ILE A 113 16.17 -1.50 -6.85
C ILE A 113 14.87 -0.74 -6.54
N LEU A 114 14.88 0.60 -6.58
CA LEU A 114 13.70 1.42 -6.32
C LEU A 114 12.69 1.35 -7.47
N PHE A 115 13.12 1.01 -8.68
CA PHE A 115 12.26 0.86 -9.86
C PHE A 115 11.82 -0.58 -10.09
N GLU A 116 12.25 -1.55 -9.28
CA GLU A 116 11.91 -2.96 -9.47
C GLU A 116 10.42 -3.23 -9.21
N PRO A 117 9.78 -4.13 -9.98
CA PRO A 117 8.39 -4.51 -9.75
C PRO A 117 8.12 -5.05 -8.33
N LYS A 118 9.14 -5.67 -7.71
CA LYS A 118 9.11 -6.17 -6.32
C LYS A 118 8.68 -5.11 -5.28
N GLN A 119 8.87 -3.81 -5.56
CA GLN A 119 8.40 -2.76 -4.65
C GLN A 119 6.88 -2.80 -4.47
N TRP A 120 6.13 -3.21 -5.50
CA TRP A 120 4.68 -3.39 -5.41
C TRP A 120 4.28 -4.60 -4.57
N ASP A 121 5.02 -5.71 -4.69
CA ASP A 121 4.81 -6.90 -3.84
C ASP A 121 5.03 -6.54 -2.37
N TYR A 122 6.08 -5.76 -2.08
CA TYR A 122 6.33 -5.26 -0.73
C TYR A 122 5.18 -4.38 -0.21
N LEU A 123 4.61 -3.49 -1.04
CA LEU A 123 3.46 -2.67 -0.66
C LEU A 123 2.21 -3.53 -0.39
N VAL A 124 1.98 -4.57 -1.19
CA VAL A 124 0.90 -5.53 -0.95
C VAL A 124 1.08 -6.20 0.40
N ASP A 125 2.27 -6.67 0.72
CA ASP A 125 2.51 -7.36 1.99
C ASP A 125 2.47 -6.42 3.20
N GLN A 126 2.96 -5.20 3.05
CA GLN A 126 2.78 -4.15 4.06
C GLN A 126 1.30 -3.86 4.29
N PHE A 127 0.49 -3.75 3.23
CA PHE A 127 -0.95 -3.56 3.36
C PHE A 127 -1.60 -4.71 4.14
N LYS A 128 -1.32 -5.98 3.78
CA LYS A 128 -1.87 -7.15 4.49
C LYS A 128 -1.52 -7.11 5.98
N GLN A 129 -0.29 -6.74 6.33
CA GLN A 129 0.14 -6.63 7.72
C GLN A 129 -0.59 -5.50 8.46
N GLU A 130 -0.71 -4.32 7.86
CA GLU A 130 -1.43 -3.19 8.46
C GLU A 130 -2.91 -3.51 8.62
N PHE A 131 -3.52 -4.11 7.62
CA PHE A 131 -4.91 -4.57 7.66
C PHE A 131 -5.13 -5.57 8.81
N CYS A 132 -4.30 -6.60 8.91
CA CYS A 132 -4.39 -7.59 9.99
C CYS A 132 -4.23 -6.95 11.38
N LYS A 133 -3.21 -6.10 11.57
CA LYS A 133 -3.00 -5.37 12.83
C LYS A 133 -4.20 -4.51 13.19
N LEU A 134 -4.76 -3.85 12.21
CA LEU A 134 -5.86 -2.92 12.37
C LEU A 134 -7.12 -3.68 12.81
N TYR A 135 -7.49 -4.76 12.13
CA TYR A 135 -8.68 -5.57 12.43
C TYR A 135 -8.45 -6.67 13.49
N GLY A 136 -7.28 -6.73 14.14
CA GLY A 136 -6.99 -7.73 15.17
C GLY A 136 -6.91 -9.17 14.65
N MET A 137 -6.69 -9.34 13.34
CA MET A 137 -6.60 -10.65 12.69
C MET A 137 -5.15 -11.15 12.66
N THR A 138 -4.97 -12.47 12.70
CA THR A 138 -3.69 -13.09 12.33
C THR A 138 -3.63 -13.30 10.81
N LEU A 139 -2.44 -13.18 10.23
CA LEU A 139 -2.22 -13.16 8.77
C LEU A 139 -2.72 -14.43 8.07
N ILE A 140 -2.65 -15.58 8.74
CA ILE A 140 -3.04 -16.89 8.19
C ILE A 140 -4.58 -17.00 8.06
N PRO A 141 -5.39 -16.72 9.10
CA PRO A 141 -6.84 -16.60 8.96
C PRO A 141 -7.30 -15.58 7.91
N PHE A 142 -6.62 -14.44 7.80
CA PHE A 142 -6.96 -13.43 6.79
C PHE A 142 -6.84 -13.96 5.36
N VAL A 143 -5.76 -14.67 5.04
CA VAL A 143 -5.57 -15.25 3.70
C VAL A 143 -6.62 -16.33 3.41
N HIS A 144 -6.91 -17.19 4.38
CA HIS A 144 -7.95 -18.22 4.22
C HIS A 144 -9.36 -17.61 4.07
N SER A 145 -9.70 -16.56 4.82
CA SER A 145 -10.99 -15.87 4.71
C SER A 145 -11.12 -15.10 3.40
N LEU A 146 -10.07 -14.41 2.95
CA LEU A 146 -10.04 -13.80 1.61
C LEU A 146 -10.34 -14.84 0.53
N GLN A 147 -9.68 -16.01 0.56
CA GLN A 147 -9.91 -17.07 -0.40
C GLN A 147 -11.37 -17.55 -0.41
N ARG A 148 -11.94 -17.77 0.77
CA ARG A 148 -13.32 -18.27 0.94
C ARG A 148 -14.36 -17.29 0.42
N HIS A 149 -14.20 -16.00 0.70
CA HIS A 149 -15.19 -14.97 0.36
C HIS A 149 -15.02 -14.39 -1.05
N THR A 150 -13.85 -14.55 -1.68
CA THR A 150 -13.55 -13.86 -2.95
C THR A 150 -13.21 -14.77 -4.13
N LYS A 151 -13.14 -16.11 -3.94
CA LYS A 151 -12.83 -17.12 -4.98
C LYS A 151 -11.54 -16.81 -5.77
N LEU A 152 -10.49 -16.36 -5.10
CA LEU A 152 -9.21 -16.00 -5.74
C LEU A 152 -8.32 -17.23 -6.05
N PRO A 153 -7.56 -17.23 -7.17
CA PRO A 153 -6.61 -18.30 -7.51
C PRO A 153 -5.38 -18.33 -6.57
N MET A 154 -4.77 -19.50 -6.41
CA MET A 154 -3.68 -19.82 -5.44
C MET A 154 -2.42 -18.93 -5.47
N PHE A 155 -2.25 -18.04 -6.46
CA PHE A 155 -1.06 -17.19 -6.60
C PHE A 155 -0.90 -16.12 -5.49
N TYR A 156 -1.93 -15.86 -4.67
CA TYR A 156 -1.84 -14.92 -3.54
C TYR A 156 -0.99 -15.43 -2.35
N LEU A 157 -0.54 -16.70 -2.39
CA LEU A 157 0.18 -17.39 -1.31
C LEU A 157 1.71 -17.36 -1.43
N ARG A 158 2.29 -16.60 -2.36
CA ARG A 158 3.75 -16.50 -2.40
C ARG A 158 4.23 -15.60 -1.25
N PHE A 159 4.47 -16.25 -0.11
CA PHE A 159 5.36 -15.76 0.95
C PHE A 159 6.80 -15.67 0.43
#